data_AF-A0A7I7SM46-F1
#
_entry.id   AF-A0A7I7SM46-F1
#
_cell.length_a   1.000
_cell.length_b   1.000
_cell.length_c   1.000
_cell.angle_alpha   90.00
_cell.angle_beta   90.00
_cell.angle_gamma   90.00
#
_symmetry.space_group_name_H-M   'P 1'
#
loop_
_entity.id
_entity.type
_entity.pdbx_description
1 polymer ?
#
loop_
_entity_poly.entity_id
_entity_poly.type
_entity_poly.pdbx_seq_one_letter_code
_entity_poly.pdbx_strand_id
1 'polypeptide(L)'
;MSQLSFFSAESVPPAVADLTGLLAAAGQVVMVGGGARLSVVVDERWRAQALADMITDAGLEADITRTDEDNPLVRTAVDVRLVGIATDWTRGAVKTVPPQWLPGARELRAWTLAAGVPDADRYLLGLDPHAPDTHSPLASALMRVGIAPTLIGTRGARPALRISGRRRLSRLVETVGEPPDLIEALSAWPRI
;
A
#
# COMPACT_ATOMS: atom_id res chain seq x y z
N MET A 1 35.88 0.28 19.64
CA MET A 1 35.01 -0.86 19.29
C MET A 1 33.57 -0.43 19.53
N SER A 2 32.89 0.08 18.50
CA SER A 2 31.44 0.33 18.56
C SER A 2 30.74 -0.90 17.99
N GLN A 3 30.02 -1.60 18.84
CA GLN A 3 29.19 -2.75 18.49
C GLN A 3 28.07 -2.26 17.56
N LEU A 4 28.14 -2.67 16.29
CA LEU A 4 27.05 -2.51 15.33
C LEU A 4 25.90 -3.39 15.78
N SER A 5 24.82 -2.77 16.25
CA SER A 5 23.55 -3.44 16.52
C SER A 5 22.92 -3.82 15.18
N PHE A 6 23.08 -5.08 14.78
CA PHE A 6 22.27 -5.70 13.74
C PHE A 6 20.89 -6.02 14.33
N PHE A 7 19.99 -5.05 14.33
CA PHE A 7 18.56 -5.38 14.33
C PHE A 7 18.25 -5.89 12.92
N SER A 8 18.30 -7.20 12.72
CA SER A 8 17.79 -7.83 11.50
C SER A 8 16.32 -7.45 11.34
N ALA A 9 16.02 -6.68 10.30
CA ALA A 9 14.65 -6.34 9.89
C ALA A 9 13.81 -7.59 9.51
N GLU A 10 14.43 -8.77 9.46
CA GLU A 10 13.77 -10.08 9.32
C GLU A 10 13.10 -10.61 10.60
N SER A 11 13.16 -9.88 11.72
CA SER A 11 12.71 -10.40 13.02
C SER A 11 11.22 -10.18 13.36
N VAL A 12 10.49 -9.36 12.58
CA VAL A 12 9.07 -9.09 12.84
C VAL A 12 8.21 -9.88 11.85
N PRO A 13 7.34 -10.80 12.31
CA PRO A 13 6.47 -11.56 11.41
C PRO A 13 5.49 -10.64 10.67
N PRO A 14 4.98 -11.02 9.49
CA PRO A 14 3.89 -10.33 8.81
C PRO A 14 2.66 -10.21 9.72
N ALA A 15 2.00 -9.06 9.67
CA ALA A 15 0.88 -8.72 10.53
C ALA A 15 -0.26 -8.10 9.70
N VAL A 16 -1.48 -8.22 10.21
CA VAL A 16 -2.68 -7.67 9.55
C VAL A 16 -2.57 -6.15 9.32
N ALA A 17 -1.87 -5.43 10.20
CA ALA A 17 -1.64 -3.98 10.05
C ALA A 17 -0.79 -3.62 8.82
N ASP A 18 0.07 -4.52 8.34
CA ASP A 18 0.90 -4.32 7.14
C ASP A 18 0.04 -4.08 5.89
N LEU A 19 -1.19 -4.62 5.88
CA LEU A 19 -2.14 -4.47 4.78
C LEU A 19 -2.77 -3.08 4.70
N THR A 20 -2.57 -2.21 5.71
CA THR A 20 -3.08 -0.83 5.68
C THR A 20 -2.49 0.01 4.55
N GLY A 21 -1.33 -0.40 4.01
CA GLY A 21 -0.78 0.19 2.77
C GLY A 21 -1.73 0.12 1.56
N LEU A 22 -2.65 -0.86 1.53
CA LEU A 22 -3.68 -0.95 0.50
C LEU A 22 -4.69 0.21 0.57
N LEU A 23 -4.97 0.70 1.78
CA LEU A 23 -5.90 1.78 2.04
C LEU A 23 -5.30 3.17 1.73
N ALA A 24 -3.97 3.26 1.60
CA ALA A 24 -3.30 4.44 1.04
C ALA A 24 -3.52 4.59 -0.47
N ALA A 25 -3.88 3.50 -1.16
CA ALA A 25 -4.31 3.48 -2.54
C ALA A 25 -5.85 3.36 -2.64
N ALA A 26 -6.35 2.82 -3.75
CA ALA A 26 -7.78 2.60 -3.99
C ALA A 26 -8.40 1.46 -3.14
N GLY A 27 -7.63 0.79 -2.28
CA GLY A 27 -8.13 -0.29 -1.45
C GLY A 27 -9.20 0.18 -0.46
N GLN A 28 -10.20 -0.65 -0.20
CA GLN A 28 -11.32 -0.37 0.70
C GLN A 28 -11.34 -1.38 1.84
N VAL A 29 -11.85 -0.94 2.98
CA VAL A 29 -12.18 -1.82 4.11
C VAL A 29 -13.66 -1.63 4.46
N VAL A 30 -14.40 -2.73 4.56
CA VAL A 30 -15.84 -2.71 4.80
C VAL A 30 -16.21 -3.65 5.93
N MET A 31 -17.11 -3.20 6.81
CA MET A 31 -17.69 -4.04 7.86
C MET A 31 -18.69 -5.03 7.23
N VAL A 32 -18.60 -6.31 7.61
CA VAL A 32 -19.50 -7.38 7.13
C VAL A 32 -19.88 -8.25 8.33
N GLY A 33 -21.12 -8.12 8.79
CA GLY A 33 -21.57 -8.80 10.01
C GLY A 33 -20.70 -8.40 11.22
N GLY A 34 -20.10 -9.38 11.90
CA GLY A 34 -19.20 -9.17 13.03
C GLY A 34 -17.72 -9.00 12.68
N GLY A 35 -17.36 -9.01 11.39
CA GLY A 35 -15.98 -8.85 10.93
C GLY A 35 -15.84 -7.70 9.92
N ALA A 36 -14.67 -7.60 9.31
CA ALA A 36 -14.43 -6.70 8.20
C ALA A 36 -13.69 -7.41 7.06
N ARG A 37 -13.75 -6.83 5.88
CA ARG A 37 -13.05 -7.30 4.68
C ARG A 37 -12.27 -6.16 4.06
N LEU A 38 -11.01 -6.43 3.71
CA LEU A 38 -10.19 -5.52 2.94
C LEU A 38 -10.16 -5.99 1.48
N SER A 39 -10.21 -5.06 0.53
CA SER A 39 -10.18 -5.37 -0.90
C SER A 39 -9.53 -4.26 -1.71
N VAL A 40 -8.88 -4.57 -2.82
CA VAL A 40 -8.32 -3.58 -3.75
C VAL A 40 -8.41 -4.08 -5.19
N VAL A 41 -8.84 -3.18 -6.07
CA VAL A 41 -8.80 -3.39 -7.53
C VAL A 41 -7.42 -2.92 -8.02
N VAL A 42 -6.77 -3.73 -8.86
CA VAL A 42 -5.47 -3.44 -9.45
C VAL A 42 -5.53 -3.60 -10.97
N ASP A 43 -4.59 -3.01 -11.69
CA ASP A 43 -4.53 -3.04 -13.16
C ASP A 43 -4.05 -4.39 -13.71
N GLU A 44 -3.19 -5.09 -12.99
CA GLU A 44 -2.53 -6.30 -13.46
C GLU A 44 -2.68 -7.48 -12.50
N ARG A 45 -2.88 -8.68 -13.05
CA ARG A 45 -3.12 -9.90 -12.26
C ARG A 45 -1.94 -10.26 -11.34
N TRP A 46 -0.70 -9.96 -11.75
CA TRP A 46 0.48 -10.24 -10.92
C TRP A 46 0.49 -9.43 -9.62
N ARG A 47 -0.06 -8.20 -9.65
CA ARG A 47 -0.23 -7.37 -8.43
C ARG A 47 -1.22 -8.02 -7.48
N ALA A 48 -2.35 -8.51 -8.01
CA ALA A 48 -3.35 -9.22 -7.23
C ALA A 48 -2.76 -10.48 -6.58
N GLN A 49 -1.92 -11.22 -7.30
CA GLN A 49 -1.23 -12.40 -6.75
C GLN A 49 -0.24 -12.04 -5.64
N ALA A 50 0.65 -11.08 -5.88
CA ALA A 50 1.62 -10.64 -4.88
C ALA A 50 0.95 -10.06 -3.61
N LEU A 51 -0.19 -9.38 -3.78
CA LEU A 51 -0.99 -8.92 -2.64
C LEU A 51 -1.71 -10.06 -1.92
N ALA A 52 -2.17 -11.09 -2.64
CA ALA A 52 -2.74 -12.29 -2.02
C ALA A 52 -1.71 -13.05 -1.19
N ASP A 53 -0.45 -13.08 -1.65
CA ASP A 53 0.67 -13.66 -0.89
C ASP A 53 0.89 -12.85 0.41
N MET A 54 0.91 -11.51 0.35
CA MET A 54 0.99 -10.67 1.55
C MET A 54 -0.19 -10.85 2.53
N ILE A 55 -1.41 -11.05 2.01
CA ILE A 55 -2.59 -11.34 2.83
C ILE A 55 -2.42 -12.69 3.54
N THR A 56 -1.96 -13.71 2.81
CA THR A 56 -1.73 -15.06 3.33
C THR A 56 -0.62 -15.06 4.39
N ASP A 57 0.47 -14.33 4.13
CA ASP A 57 1.59 -14.15 5.06
C ASP A 57 1.15 -13.49 6.37
N ALA A 58 0.21 -12.53 6.31
CA ALA A 58 -0.41 -11.91 7.49
C ALA A 58 -1.40 -12.85 8.23
N GLY A 59 -1.57 -14.08 7.76
CA GLY A 59 -2.42 -15.11 8.36
C GLY A 59 -3.91 -14.91 8.07
N LEU A 60 -4.26 -14.28 6.94
CA LEU A 60 -5.63 -14.12 6.46
C LEU A 60 -5.85 -14.95 5.20
N GLU A 61 -7.09 -15.35 4.93
CA GLU A 61 -7.45 -15.99 3.66
C GLU A 61 -7.60 -14.94 2.55
N ALA A 62 -6.92 -15.16 1.43
CA ALA A 62 -6.98 -14.30 0.26
C ALA A 62 -7.88 -14.90 -0.84
N ASP A 63 -8.60 -14.04 -1.55
CA ASP A 63 -9.42 -14.40 -2.70
C ASP A 63 -9.15 -13.43 -3.84
N ILE A 64 -8.86 -13.96 -5.03
CA ILE A 64 -8.64 -13.19 -6.26
C ILE A 64 -9.82 -13.43 -7.19
N THR A 65 -10.50 -12.34 -7.51
CA THR A 65 -11.67 -12.29 -8.38
C THR A 65 -11.48 -11.18 -9.42
N ARG A 66 -12.55 -10.83 -10.12
CA ARG A 66 -12.60 -9.73 -11.09
C ARG A 66 -13.81 -8.85 -10.79
N THR A 67 -13.69 -7.57 -11.06
CA THR A 67 -14.85 -6.64 -11.06
C THR A 67 -15.74 -6.91 -12.28
N ASP A 68 -16.92 -6.29 -12.31
CA ASP A 68 -17.82 -6.34 -13.49
C ASP A 68 -17.17 -5.74 -14.76
N GLU A 69 -16.18 -4.87 -14.57
CA GLU A 69 -15.37 -4.25 -15.64
C GLU A 69 -14.15 -5.10 -16.02
N ASP A 70 -14.07 -6.35 -15.56
CA ASP A 70 -12.98 -7.29 -15.81
C ASP A 70 -11.60 -6.86 -15.25
N ASN A 71 -11.58 -6.00 -14.23
CA ASN A 71 -10.34 -5.62 -13.55
C ASN A 71 -10.01 -6.63 -12.42
N PRO A 72 -8.74 -7.07 -12.26
CA PRO A 72 -8.35 -7.91 -11.14
C PRO A 72 -8.68 -7.28 -9.77
N LEU A 73 -9.30 -8.06 -8.89
CA LEU A 73 -9.67 -7.69 -7.54
C LEU A 73 -9.10 -8.71 -6.56
N VAL A 74 -8.28 -8.27 -5.61
CA VAL A 74 -7.85 -9.10 -4.48
C VAL A 74 -8.56 -8.65 -3.22
N ARG A 75 -9.02 -9.59 -2.40
CA ARG A 75 -9.69 -9.32 -1.14
C ARG A 75 -9.35 -10.37 -0.10
N THR A 76 -9.53 -10.00 1.16
CA THR A 76 -9.51 -10.95 2.26
C THR A 76 -10.86 -11.67 2.38
N ALA A 77 -10.90 -12.84 3.03
CA ALA A 77 -12.12 -13.28 3.69
C ALA A 77 -12.56 -12.25 4.76
N VAL A 78 -13.80 -12.37 5.24
CA VAL A 78 -14.27 -11.56 6.36
C VAL A 78 -13.58 -12.05 7.64
N ASP A 79 -12.87 -11.17 8.35
CA ASP A 79 -12.12 -11.51 9.56
C ASP A 79 -12.32 -10.45 10.65
N VAL A 80 -12.40 -10.88 11.92
CA VAL A 80 -12.58 -9.99 13.08
C VAL A 80 -11.35 -9.13 13.34
N ARG A 81 -10.15 -9.58 12.98
CA ARG A 81 -8.89 -8.84 13.15
C ARG A 81 -8.84 -7.57 12.29
N LEU A 82 -9.65 -7.51 11.23
CA LEU A 82 -9.76 -6.33 10.36
C LEU A 82 -10.71 -5.24 10.92
N VAL A 83 -11.49 -5.53 11.97
CA VAL A 83 -12.47 -4.58 12.53
C VAL A 83 -11.80 -3.32 13.09
N GLY A 84 -10.64 -3.46 13.74
CA GLY A 84 -9.86 -2.31 14.22
C GLY A 84 -9.41 -1.42 13.06
N ILE A 85 -8.86 -2.03 12.00
CA ILE A 85 -8.47 -1.30 10.78
C ILE A 85 -9.69 -0.61 10.15
N ALA A 86 -10.83 -1.30 10.04
CA ALA A 86 -12.05 -0.72 9.50
C ALA A 86 -12.49 0.52 10.31
N THR A 87 -12.45 0.42 11.63
CA THR A 87 -12.83 1.51 12.54
C THR A 87 -11.87 2.70 12.41
N ASP A 88 -10.57 2.45 12.31
CA ASP A 88 -9.55 3.51 12.26
C ASP A 88 -9.52 4.22 10.89
N TRP A 89 -9.80 3.49 9.81
CA TRP A 89 -9.71 3.98 8.43
C TRP A 89 -11.04 4.43 7.84
N THR A 90 -12.13 4.39 8.61
CA THR A 90 -13.44 4.87 8.13
C THR A 90 -14.10 5.81 9.12
N ARG A 91 -14.77 6.83 8.58
CA ARG A 91 -15.69 7.70 9.31
C ARG A 91 -17.05 7.61 8.63
N GLY A 92 -17.92 6.75 9.17
CA GLY A 92 -19.13 6.35 8.46
C GLY A 92 -18.77 5.62 7.17
N ALA A 93 -19.24 6.12 6.03
CA ALA A 93 -18.93 5.54 4.71
C ALA A 93 -17.67 6.11 4.05
N VAL A 94 -16.98 7.06 4.70
CA VAL A 94 -15.86 7.79 4.09
C VAL A 94 -14.53 7.22 4.56
N LYS A 95 -13.62 6.95 3.63
CA LYS A 95 -12.23 6.57 3.93
C LYS A 95 -11.47 7.73 4.57
N THR A 96 -10.77 7.46 5.65
CA THR A 96 -9.92 8.41 6.38
C THR A 96 -8.55 7.81 6.67
N VAL A 97 -7.56 8.67 6.94
CA VAL A 97 -6.22 8.23 7.37
C VAL A 97 -6.10 8.42 8.88
N PRO A 98 -5.71 7.39 9.65
CA PRO A 98 -5.52 7.54 11.09
C PRO A 98 -4.42 8.59 11.38
N PRO A 99 -4.60 9.51 12.35
CA PRO A 99 -3.68 10.65 12.54
C PRO A 99 -2.21 10.30 12.79
N GLN A 100 -1.96 9.11 13.35
CA GLN A 100 -0.61 8.63 13.69
C GLN A 100 -0.10 7.55 12.73
N TRP A 101 -0.84 7.24 11.67
CA TRP A 101 -0.42 6.23 10.72
C TRP A 101 0.85 6.68 9.98
N LEU A 102 1.85 5.81 10.00
CA LEU A 102 3.11 5.95 9.28
C LEU A 102 3.38 4.62 8.57
N PRO A 103 3.64 4.61 7.26
CA PRO A 103 3.84 3.35 6.56
C PRO A 103 5.25 2.80 6.88
N GLY A 104 5.29 1.55 7.34
CA GLY A 104 6.51 0.76 7.44
C GLY A 104 6.88 0.13 6.11
N ALA A 105 7.82 -0.83 6.16
CA ALA A 105 8.31 -1.53 4.97
C ALA A 105 7.19 -2.25 4.21
N ARG A 106 6.36 -3.01 4.92
CA ARG A 106 5.29 -3.79 4.28
C ARG A 106 4.09 -2.95 3.89
N GLU A 107 3.74 -1.89 4.62
CA GLU A 107 2.71 -0.94 4.17
C GLU A 107 3.15 -0.24 2.88
N LEU A 108 4.41 0.22 2.78
CA LEU A 108 4.92 0.79 1.53
C LEU A 108 4.98 -0.25 0.40
N ARG A 109 5.31 -1.50 0.70
CA ARG A 109 5.27 -2.60 -0.28
C ARG A 109 3.86 -2.84 -0.79
N ALA A 110 2.87 -2.93 0.10
CA ALA A 110 1.46 -3.10 -0.26
C ALA A 110 0.95 -1.93 -1.11
N TRP A 111 1.31 -0.69 -0.77
CA TRP A 111 0.97 0.48 -1.55
C TRP A 111 1.62 0.47 -2.95
N THR A 112 2.89 0.09 -3.02
CA THR A 112 3.65 -0.06 -4.28
C THR A 112 3.03 -1.12 -5.18
N LEU A 113 2.64 -2.26 -4.62
CA LEU A 113 1.95 -3.31 -5.35
C LEU A 113 0.57 -2.87 -5.82
N ALA A 114 -0.18 -2.14 -5.00
CA ALA A 114 -1.53 -1.70 -5.34
C ALA A 114 -1.56 -0.60 -6.41
N ALA A 115 -0.62 0.35 -6.38
CA ALA A 115 -0.71 1.56 -7.20
C ALA A 115 0.63 2.21 -7.56
N GLY A 116 1.73 1.48 -7.44
CA GLY A 116 3.07 1.96 -7.78
C GLY A 116 3.35 1.92 -9.29
N VAL A 117 3.86 3.02 -9.84
CA VAL A 117 4.19 3.15 -11.28
C VAL A 117 5.50 3.93 -11.47
N PRO A 118 6.46 3.44 -12.27
CA PRO A 118 7.62 4.21 -12.67
C PRO A 118 7.24 5.41 -13.57
N ASP A 119 7.87 6.55 -13.37
CA ASP A 119 7.67 7.77 -14.15
C ASP A 119 9.03 8.36 -14.53
N ALA A 120 9.62 7.88 -15.62
CA ALA A 120 10.99 8.20 -16.06
C ALA A 120 12.03 8.00 -14.94
N ASP A 121 12.61 9.09 -14.42
CA ASP A 121 13.58 9.12 -13.31
C ASP A 121 12.92 9.25 -11.93
N ARG A 122 11.62 8.95 -11.85
CA ARG A 122 10.74 9.18 -10.69
C ARG A 122 9.88 7.94 -10.46
N TYR A 123 9.20 7.96 -9.32
CA TYR A 123 8.25 6.93 -8.97
C TYR A 123 6.95 7.55 -8.47
N LEU A 124 5.81 6.98 -8.88
CA LEU A 124 4.48 7.40 -8.45
C LEU A 124 3.91 6.36 -7.50
N LEU A 125 3.40 6.82 -6.36
CA LEU A 125 2.47 6.06 -5.53
C LEU A 125 1.06 6.62 -5.77
N GLY A 126 0.21 5.86 -6.45
CA GLY A 126 -1.17 6.27 -6.73
C GLY A 126 -2.01 6.39 -5.47
N LEU A 127 -2.91 7.37 -5.46
CA LEU A 127 -3.84 7.66 -4.38
C LEU A 127 -5.28 7.33 -4.82
N ASP A 128 -6.19 7.21 -3.85
CA ASP A 128 -7.61 7.01 -4.16
C ASP A 128 -8.25 8.27 -4.76
N PRO A 129 -8.73 8.26 -6.01
CA PRO A 129 -9.46 9.39 -6.60
C PRO A 129 -10.79 9.69 -5.91
N HIS A 130 -11.38 8.71 -5.20
CA HIS A 130 -12.66 8.85 -4.51
C HIS A 130 -12.52 9.26 -3.04
N ALA A 131 -11.30 9.43 -2.53
CA ALA A 131 -11.03 9.87 -1.16
C ALA A 131 -10.00 11.02 -1.10
N PRO A 132 -10.29 12.19 -1.71
CA PRO A 132 -9.33 13.30 -1.80
C PRO A 132 -8.83 13.82 -0.44
N ASP A 133 -9.66 13.71 0.61
CA ASP A 133 -9.29 14.13 1.97
C ASP A 133 -8.15 13.29 2.56
N THR A 134 -7.84 12.12 1.98
CA THR A 134 -6.72 11.26 2.40
C THR A 134 -5.38 11.70 1.82
N HIS A 135 -5.36 12.50 0.74
CA HIS A 135 -4.14 12.78 -0.05
C HIS A 135 -3.08 13.54 0.76
N SER A 136 -3.47 14.62 1.44
CA SER A 136 -2.54 15.43 2.24
C SER A 136 -2.04 14.70 3.50
N PRO A 137 -2.89 13.96 4.26
CA PRO A 137 -2.43 13.10 5.34
C PRO A 137 -1.43 12.02 4.87
N LEU A 138 -1.68 11.35 3.75
CA LEU A 138 -0.77 10.33 3.20
C LEU A 138 0.57 10.93 2.76
N ALA A 139 0.56 12.09 2.10
CA ALA A 139 1.78 12.82 1.77
C ALA A 139 2.60 13.16 3.02
N SER A 140 1.93 13.61 4.07
CA SER A 140 2.54 13.98 5.36
C SER A 140 3.12 12.75 6.09
N ALA A 141 2.44 11.61 6.04
CA ALA A 141 2.94 10.34 6.58
C ALA A 141 4.22 9.90 5.86
N LEU A 142 4.25 10.02 4.53
CA LEU A 142 5.42 9.68 3.72
C LEU A 142 6.63 10.60 4.02
N MET A 143 6.38 11.90 4.21
CA MET A 143 7.40 12.86 4.65
C MET A 143 8.00 12.48 6.01
N ARG A 144 7.17 12.06 6.97
CA ARG A 144 7.59 11.66 8.32
C ARG A 144 8.48 10.41 8.33
N VAL A 145 8.36 9.52 7.35
CA VAL A 145 9.25 8.35 7.18
C VAL A 145 10.47 8.64 6.29
N GLY A 146 10.68 9.91 5.92
CA GLY A 146 11.88 10.37 5.22
C GLY A 146 11.79 10.39 3.69
N ILE A 147 10.60 10.18 3.11
CA ILE A 147 10.37 10.19 1.67
C ILE A 147 9.45 11.37 1.34
N ALA A 148 10.02 12.54 1.02
CA ALA A 148 9.22 13.73 0.73
C ALA A 148 8.64 13.71 -0.70
N PRO A 149 7.33 13.52 -0.91
CA PRO A 149 6.74 13.46 -2.24
C PRO A 149 6.27 14.84 -2.72
N THR A 150 5.94 14.92 -4.01
CA THR A 150 5.09 15.99 -4.56
C THR A 150 3.72 15.40 -4.88
N LEU A 151 2.66 15.95 -4.29
CA LEU A 151 1.29 15.58 -4.63
C LEU A 151 0.94 16.11 -6.03
N ILE A 152 0.50 15.23 -6.92
CA ILE A 152 0.13 15.54 -8.31
C ILE A 152 -1.25 14.97 -8.65
N GLY A 153 -1.84 15.43 -9.75
CA GLY A 153 -3.05 14.82 -10.31
C GLY A 153 -4.33 15.01 -9.47
N THR A 154 -4.33 15.88 -8.46
CA THR A 154 -5.45 16.09 -7.52
C THR A 154 -6.74 16.59 -8.14
N ARG A 155 -6.68 17.11 -9.38
CA ARG A 155 -7.87 17.54 -10.14
C ARG A 155 -8.28 16.55 -11.24
N GLY A 156 -7.59 15.42 -11.36
CA GLY A 156 -7.82 14.41 -12.40
C GLY A 156 -8.10 13.02 -11.81
N ALA A 157 -8.29 12.04 -12.68
CA ALA A 157 -8.65 10.67 -12.30
C ALA A 157 -7.50 9.86 -11.67
N ARG A 158 -6.27 10.39 -11.66
CA ARG A 158 -5.05 9.68 -11.22
C ARG A 158 -4.23 10.54 -10.25
N PRO A 159 -4.75 10.86 -9.06
CA PRO A 159 -3.94 11.52 -8.03
C PRO A 159 -2.80 10.60 -7.59
N ALA A 160 -1.62 11.16 -7.34
CA ALA A 160 -0.45 10.38 -6.94
C ALA A 160 0.54 11.22 -6.13
N LEU A 161 1.37 10.52 -5.36
CA LEU A 161 2.57 11.05 -4.73
C LEU A 161 3.77 10.76 -5.62
N ARG A 162 4.34 11.81 -6.22
CA ARG A 162 5.53 11.69 -7.06
C ARG A 162 6.79 11.83 -6.23
N ILE A 163 7.63 10.81 -6.27
CA ILE A 163 8.90 10.71 -5.56
C ILE A 163 9.99 10.93 -6.60
N SER A 164 10.78 11.98 -6.42
CA SER A 164 11.84 12.36 -7.37
C SER A 164 13.15 12.57 -6.64
N GLY A 165 14.27 12.38 -7.33
CA GLY A 165 15.61 12.63 -6.79
C GLY A 165 16.16 11.44 -6.02
N ARG A 166 17.45 11.18 -6.28
CA ARG A 166 18.17 9.97 -5.89
C ARG A 166 17.98 9.57 -4.43
N ARG A 167 18.21 10.46 -3.46
CA ARG A 167 18.09 10.14 -2.02
C ARG A 167 16.71 9.60 -1.62
N ARG A 168 15.63 10.17 -2.17
CA ARG A 168 14.27 9.75 -1.83
C ARG A 168 13.88 8.44 -2.50
N LEU A 169 14.33 8.24 -3.75
CA LEU A 169 14.15 6.97 -4.45
C LEU A 169 14.96 5.85 -3.79
N SER A 170 16.21 6.09 -3.40
CA SER A 170 17.00 5.11 -2.65
C SER A 170 16.30 4.71 -1.36
N ARG A 171 15.78 5.67 -0.60
CA ARG A 171 15.01 5.36 0.61
C ARG A 171 13.76 4.54 0.33
N LEU A 172 13.03 4.84 -0.73
CA LEU A 172 11.86 4.06 -1.15
C LEU A 172 12.26 2.62 -1.50
N VAL A 173 13.27 2.44 -2.35
CA VAL A 173 13.77 1.12 -2.77
C VAL A 173 14.23 0.29 -1.57
N GLU A 174 15.05 0.88 -0.70
CA GLU A 174 15.50 0.24 0.54
C GLU A 174 14.34 -0.20 1.45
N THR A 175 13.27 0.61 1.51
CA THR A 175 12.14 0.33 2.42
C THR A 175 11.16 -0.68 1.84
N VAL A 176 10.93 -0.64 0.53
CA VAL A 176 9.98 -1.52 -0.18
C VAL A 176 10.57 -2.91 -0.41
N GLY A 177 11.91 -3.02 -0.50
CA GLY A 177 12.63 -4.27 -0.72
C GLY A 177 12.59 -4.73 -2.18
N GLU A 178 13.02 -5.97 -2.43
CA GLU A 178 13.10 -6.56 -3.78
C GLU A 178 11.72 -6.77 -4.41
N PRO A 179 11.55 -6.65 -5.74
CA PRO A 179 10.31 -6.95 -6.41
C PRO A 179 9.90 -8.42 -6.21
N PRO A 180 8.61 -8.76 -6.36
CA PRO A 180 8.18 -10.13 -6.64
C PRO A 180 9.00 -10.75 -7.79
N ASP A 181 9.19 -12.08 -7.76
CA ASP A 181 9.98 -12.81 -8.76
C ASP A 181 9.21 -13.00 -10.08
N LEU A 182 8.85 -11.88 -10.72
CA LEU A 182 8.11 -11.77 -11.97
C LEU A 182 8.68 -10.62 -12.81
N ILE A 183 8.77 -10.80 -14.12
CA ILE A 183 9.37 -9.82 -15.05
C ILE A 183 8.55 -8.52 -15.12
N GLU A 184 7.23 -8.66 -15.04
CA GLU A 184 6.28 -7.55 -14.99
C GLU A 184 6.50 -6.72 -13.73
N ALA A 185 6.71 -7.39 -12.59
CA ALA A 185 6.99 -6.74 -11.32
C ALA A 185 8.32 -5.96 -11.36
N LEU A 186 9.38 -6.55 -11.93
CA LEU A 186 10.67 -5.86 -12.15
C LEU A 186 10.52 -4.56 -12.95
N SER A 187 9.63 -4.54 -13.93
CA SER A 187 9.39 -3.37 -14.77
C SER A 187 8.58 -2.28 -14.07
N ALA A 188 7.74 -2.65 -13.10
CA ALA A 188 6.90 -1.75 -12.34
C ALA A 188 7.52 -1.27 -11.01
N TRP A 189 8.61 -1.90 -10.55
CA TRP A 189 9.19 -1.63 -9.23
C TRP A 189 9.96 -0.31 -9.17
N PRO A 190 10.05 0.36 -7.99
CA PRO A 190 10.92 1.51 -7.85
C PRO A 190 12.39 1.13 -8.07
N ARG A 191 13.12 2.01 -8.75
CA ARG A 191 14.55 1.88 -9.05
C ARG A 191 15.27 3.23 -8.94
N ILE A 192 16.58 3.20 -8.82
CA ILE A 192 17.46 4.37 -8.72
C ILE A 192 18.11 4.66 -10.08
#